data_AF-A0A970V3Q6-F1
#
_entry.id   AF-A0A970V3Q6-F1
#
_cell.length_a   1.000
_cell.length_b   1.000
_cell.length_c   1.000
_cell.angle_alpha   90.00
_cell.angle_beta   90.00
_cell.angle_gamma   90.00
#
_symmetry.space_group_name_H-M   'P 1'
#
loop_
_entity.id
_entity.type
_entity.pdbx_description
1 polymer ?
#
loop_
_entity_poly.entity_id
_entity_poly.type
_entity_poly.pdbx_seq_one_letter_code
_entity_poly.pdbx_strand_id
1 'polypeptide(L)'
;MAAALLFSLADTLTWREMALRRLSEDQRAELYAGLVEPIERPTTGRATEEMPFPQEVVQFSRQHEALTAIDYPLLYAATDDLTALIEAVCADLRETPVTETFAFNCSTRWGEVWLSGGTDDRYAAEPHPLLILDTKGNDTYRAGGASGGVGQPIGVLIDVAGDDRYRGTEDPAFGTGVLGWGLLYDLGGNDSYATSGFYSQGMGMAGVGLLKDAGGDDRYRALGGAQGVGYYGIGVLVDVAGSDTYDTYVYSQGCGMPRGVGLLLDLEGEDNYTANDTEILFPSAQTKEHNSSMCQGAGFGFRRDYLDARPVPGGVGMLLDGAGDDRYYGGVFCQAVGYMYGIGIVDDRAGNDSYRGVWYAQSATAHFAVSFLADGGGNDTYTVTNCVSNGSAHDFSVSVFLEEDGNDLYDLRGSALGQGLNNGLGLFVELRGDDTYKCSYANAYGQAVNFTPAGMRAEIPSLGVFLDLDGADTYPGPPLGDALLWTQPVKTLLPVLRGVGLDTRGGKMRWE
;
A
#
# COMPACT_ATOMS: atom_id res chain seq x y z
N MET A 1 -30.45 -8.95 12.72
CA MET A 1 -29.07 -8.63 12.34
C MET A 1 -28.23 -9.90 12.21
N ALA A 2 -27.75 -10.53 13.29
CA ALA A 2 -26.89 -11.74 13.21
C ALA A 2 -27.44 -12.88 12.32
N ALA A 3 -28.74 -13.19 12.38
CA ALA A 3 -29.32 -14.22 11.52
C ALA A 3 -29.17 -13.90 10.02
N ALA A 4 -29.34 -12.63 9.62
CA ALA A 4 -29.19 -12.22 8.21
C ALA A 4 -27.73 -12.38 7.75
N LEU A 5 -26.77 -12.00 8.60
CA LEU A 5 -25.34 -12.23 8.34
C LEU A 5 -25.06 -13.71 8.11
N LEU A 6 -25.55 -14.59 8.99
CA LEU A 6 -25.33 -16.04 8.86
C LEU A 6 -25.91 -16.63 7.57
N PHE A 7 -27.05 -16.13 7.09
CA PHE A 7 -27.59 -16.55 5.80
C PHE A 7 -26.71 -16.10 4.63
N SER A 8 -26.26 -14.84 4.63
CA SER A 8 -25.38 -14.32 3.59
C SER A 8 -24.03 -15.05 3.55
N LEU A 9 -23.44 -15.34 4.72
CA LEU A 9 -22.20 -16.11 4.83
C LEU A 9 -22.31 -17.51 4.17
N ALA A 10 -23.48 -18.16 4.27
CA ALA A 10 -23.71 -19.44 3.61
C ALA A 10 -23.75 -19.31 2.06
N ASP A 11 -24.31 -18.22 1.56
CA ASP A 11 -24.35 -17.93 0.12
C ASP A 11 -22.94 -17.57 -0.41
N THR A 12 -22.16 -16.76 0.33
CA THR A 12 -20.76 -16.42 0.02
C THR A 12 -19.89 -17.67 -0.18
N LEU A 13 -20.09 -18.70 0.63
CA LEU A 13 -19.35 -19.97 0.50
C LEU A 13 -19.65 -20.68 -0.83
N THR A 14 -20.86 -20.56 -1.37
CA THR A 14 -21.21 -21.15 -2.67
C THR A 14 -20.43 -20.51 -3.80
N TRP A 15 -20.31 -19.18 -3.78
CA TRP A 15 -19.51 -18.43 -4.75
C TRP A 15 -18.03 -18.80 -4.67
N ARG A 16 -17.48 -18.96 -3.46
CA ARG A 16 -16.10 -19.41 -3.27
C ARG A 16 -15.85 -20.78 -3.91
N GLU A 17 -16.75 -21.73 -3.69
CA GLU A 17 -16.61 -23.07 -4.27
C GLU A 17 -16.64 -23.03 -5.80
N MET A 18 -17.48 -22.17 -6.39
CA MET A 18 -17.47 -21.93 -7.82
C MET A 18 -16.18 -21.25 -8.29
N ALA A 19 -15.65 -20.29 -7.53
CA ALA A 19 -14.43 -19.57 -7.85
C ALA A 19 -13.19 -20.49 -7.85
N LEU A 20 -13.14 -21.44 -6.92
CA LEU A 20 -12.05 -22.41 -6.75
C LEU A 20 -12.31 -23.75 -7.46
N ARG A 21 -13.34 -23.86 -8.32
CA ARG A 21 -13.76 -25.12 -8.97
C ARG A 21 -12.69 -25.81 -9.82
N ARG A 22 -11.65 -25.07 -10.21
CA ARG A 22 -10.53 -25.58 -11.03
C ARG A 22 -9.39 -26.17 -10.20
N LEU A 23 -9.46 -26.05 -8.88
CA LEU A 23 -8.47 -26.57 -7.93
C LEU A 23 -9.08 -27.74 -7.16
N SER A 24 -8.36 -28.86 -7.07
CA SER A 24 -8.71 -29.95 -6.17
C SER A 24 -8.61 -29.52 -4.70
N GLU A 25 -9.20 -30.29 -3.78
CA GLU A 25 -9.07 -30.03 -2.34
C GLU A 25 -7.60 -29.99 -1.89
N ASP A 26 -6.77 -30.93 -2.37
CA ASP A 26 -5.33 -30.96 -2.09
C ASP A 26 -4.61 -29.71 -2.62
N GLN A 27 -4.93 -29.26 -3.84
CA GLN A 27 -4.34 -28.04 -4.41
C GLN A 27 -4.74 -26.79 -3.63
N ARG A 28 -5.97 -26.73 -3.11
CA ARG A 28 -6.41 -25.62 -2.27
C ARG A 28 -5.69 -25.61 -0.92
N ALA A 29 -5.47 -26.78 -0.32
CA ALA A 29 -4.75 -26.91 0.93
C ALA A 29 -3.25 -26.56 0.76
N GLU A 30 -2.60 -27.05 -0.30
CA GLU A 30 -1.21 -26.71 -0.65
C GLU A 30 -1.07 -25.21 -0.92
N LEU A 31 -1.99 -24.62 -1.68
CA LEU A 31 -2.00 -23.19 -1.96
C LEU A 31 -2.19 -22.35 -0.69
N TYR A 32 -3.14 -22.72 0.17
CA TYR A 32 -3.36 -22.02 1.44
C TYR A 32 -2.11 -22.06 2.31
N ALA A 33 -1.52 -23.24 2.51
CA ALA A 33 -0.30 -23.41 3.30
C ALA A 33 0.85 -22.54 2.78
N GLY A 34 1.06 -22.48 1.45
CA GLY A 34 2.09 -21.64 0.85
C GLY A 34 1.79 -20.14 0.85
N LEU A 35 0.53 -19.72 1.04
CA LEU A 35 0.17 -18.31 1.17
C LEU A 35 0.36 -17.79 2.60
N VAL A 36 0.12 -18.64 3.61
CA VAL A 36 0.28 -18.26 5.02
C VAL A 36 1.72 -18.43 5.54
N GLU A 37 2.65 -18.92 4.71
CA GLU A 37 4.08 -18.83 5.01
C GLU A 37 4.52 -17.36 4.97
N PRO A 38 5.16 -16.82 6.03
CA PRO A 38 5.57 -15.41 6.07
C PRO A 38 6.54 -15.03 4.93
N ILE A 39 6.31 -13.88 4.30
CA ILE A 39 7.26 -13.31 3.32
C ILE A 39 8.40 -12.63 4.10
N GLU A 40 9.31 -13.42 4.67
CA GLU A 40 10.37 -12.92 5.57
C GLU A 40 11.53 -12.21 4.85
N ARG A 41 11.57 -12.21 3.51
CA ARG A 41 12.69 -11.66 2.73
C ARG A 41 12.23 -10.71 1.63
N PRO A 42 12.66 -9.43 1.64
CA PRO A 42 12.44 -8.53 0.53
C PRO A 42 13.02 -9.11 -0.76
N THR A 43 12.18 -9.25 -1.79
CA THR A 43 12.57 -9.82 -3.08
C THR A 43 13.16 -8.79 -4.06
N THR A 44 13.51 -7.60 -3.57
CA THR A 44 14.06 -6.46 -4.35
C THR A 44 15.55 -6.60 -4.69
N GLY A 45 16.22 -7.63 -4.15
CA GLY A 45 17.65 -7.89 -4.36
C GLY A 45 17.98 -8.79 -5.55
N ARG A 46 19.18 -8.57 -6.13
CA ARG A 46 19.80 -9.58 -7.00
C ARG A 46 19.99 -10.86 -6.19
N ALA A 47 19.59 -12.00 -6.74
CA ALA A 47 19.90 -13.29 -6.14
C ALA A 47 21.42 -13.37 -5.90
N THR A 48 21.80 -13.56 -4.65
CA THR A 48 23.15 -14.00 -4.30
C THR A 48 23.41 -15.36 -4.94
N GLU A 49 24.68 -15.69 -5.18
CA GLU A 49 25.20 -16.79 -6.02
C GLU A 49 24.79 -18.23 -5.64
N GLU A 50 23.79 -18.45 -4.79
CA GLU A 50 23.21 -19.76 -4.51
C GLU A 50 21.81 -19.85 -5.15
N MET A 51 21.80 -20.34 -6.39
CA MET A 51 20.61 -20.70 -7.15
C MET A 51 19.82 -21.86 -6.47
N PRO A 52 18.57 -21.66 -5.98
CA PRO A 52 17.75 -22.74 -5.43
C PRO A 52 16.99 -23.48 -6.55
N PHE A 53 17.71 -23.99 -7.55
CA PHE A 53 17.18 -23.89 -8.91
C PHE A 53 16.18 -24.93 -9.45
N PRO A 54 15.89 -26.07 -8.80
CA PRO A 54 14.72 -26.86 -9.22
C PRO A 54 13.49 -26.68 -8.32
N GLN A 55 13.65 -26.80 -7.00
CA GLN A 55 12.50 -26.93 -6.09
C GLN A 55 11.76 -25.62 -5.87
N GLU A 56 12.47 -24.51 -5.62
CA GLU A 56 11.83 -23.20 -5.44
C GLU A 56 11.11 -22.77 -6.72
N VAL A 57 11.74 -22.97 -7.89
CA VAL A 57 11.14 -22.66 -9.19
C VAL A 57 9.86 -23.48 -9.43
N VAL A 58 9.88 -24.77 -9.08
CA VAL A 58 8.70 -25.64 -9.21
C VAL A 58 7.61 -25.24 -8.22
N GLN A 59 7.96 -24.95 -6.96
CA GLN A 59 7.01 -24.52 -5.93
C GLN A 59 6.33 -23.21 -6.32
N PHE A 60 7.13 -22.20 -6.70
CA PHE A 60 6.62 -20.92 -7.19
C PHE A 60 5.72 -21.11 -8.43
N SER A 61 6.16 -21.92 -9.40
CA SER A 61 5.37 -22.17 -10.61
C SER A 61 4.03 -22.82 -10.29
N ARG A 62 3.99 -23.82 -9.40
CA ARG A 62 2.74 -24.46 -8.96
C ARG A 62 1.82 -23.49 -8.24
N GLN A 63 2.36 -22.69 -7.32
CA GLN A 63 1.58 -21.70 -6.59
C GLN A 63 1.00 -20.65 -7.56
N HIS A 64 1.82 -20.14 -8.48
CA HIS A 64 1.38 -19.21 -9.51
C HIS A 64 0.31 -19.81 -10.44
N GLU A 65 0.49 -21.05 -10.91
CA GLU A 65 -0.50 -21.76 -11.71
C GLU A 65 -1.83 -21.93 -10.94
N ALA A 66 -1.77 -22.25 -9.66
CA ALA A 66 -2.97 -22.36 -8.83
C ALA A 66 -3.66 -21.00 -8.64
N LEU A 67 -2.90 -19.94 -8.34
CA LEU A 67 -3.41 -18.57 -8.21
C LEU A 67 -4.06 -18.05 -9.50
N THR A 68 -3.52 -18.41 -10.66
CA THR A 68 -4.10 -18.04 -11.97
C THR A 68 -5.30 -18.89 -12.38
N ALA A 69 -5.51 -20.05 -11.74
CA ALA A 69 -6.68 -20.89 -11.98
C ALA A 69 -7.94 -20.40 -11.25
N ILE A 70 -7.80 -19.54 -10.24
CA ILE A 70 -8.93 -18.94 -9.48
C ILE A 70 -9.76 -18.02 -10.39
N ASP A 71 -11.07 -18.16 -10.32
CA ASP A 71 -12.05 -17.31 -11.02
C ASP A 71 -12.39 -16.10 -10.13
N TYR A 72 -11.49 -15.11 -10.09
CA TYR A 72 -11.61 -13.92 -9.22
C TYR A 72 -12.92 -13.14 -9.37
N PRO A 73 -13.50 -12.93 -10.57
CA PRO A 73 -14.80 -12.29 -10.69
C PRO A 73 -15.91 -12.97 -9.87
N LEU A 74 -15.90 -14.31 -9.79
CA LEU A 74 -16.85 -15.05 -8.95
C LEU A 74 -16.54 -14.89 -7.46
N LEU A 75 -15.26 -14.83 -7.10
CA LEU A 75 -14.85 -14.54 -5.73
C LEU A 75 -15.31 -13.14 -5.31
N TYR A 76 -15.12 -12.13 -6.15
CA TYR A 76 -15.48 -10.75 -5.83
C TYR A 76 -16.99 -10.49 -5.87
N ALA A 77 -17.76 -11.20 -6.70
CA ALA A 77 -19.22 -11.05 -6.72
C ALA A 77 -19.88 -11.28 -5.34
N ALA A 78 -19.36 -12.22 -4.54
CA ALA A 78 -19.88 -12.45 -3.19
C ALA A 78 -19.42 -11.40 -2.17
N THR A 79 -18.37 -10.63 -2.50
CA THR A 79 -17.87 -9.55 -1.65
C THR A 79 -18.87 -8.42 -1.64
N ASP A 80 -19.36 -8.00 -2.81
CA ASP A 80 -20.34 -6.91 -2.95
C ASP A 80 -21.60 -7.16 -2.11
N ASP A 81 -22.17 -8.36 -2.20
CA ASP A 81 -23.39 -8.72 -1.44
C ASP A 81 -23.12 -8.79 0.08
N LEU A 82 -21.99 -9.37 0.49
CA LEU A 82 -21.65 -9.56 1.91
C LEU A 82 -21.32 -8.22 2.59
N THR A 83 -20.47 -7.38 1.97
CA THR A 83 -20.11 -6.08 2.54
C THR A 83 -21.29 -5.13 2.55
N ALA A 84 -22.13 -5.10 1.52
CA ALA A 84 -23.36 -4.30 1.51
C ALA A 84 -24.31 -4.68 2.65
N LEU A 85 -24.45 -5.97 2.95
CA LEU A 85 -25.25 -6.41 4.10
C LEU A 85 -24.59 -6.04 5.44
N ILE A 86 -23.28 -6.19 5.58
CA ILE A 86 -22.57 -5.81 6.81
C ILE A 86 -22.70 -4.31 7.05
N GLU A 87 -22.49 -3.46 6.04
CA GLU A 87 -22.68 -2.01 6.15
C GLU A 87 -24.11 -1.64 6.58
N ALA A 88 -25.13 -2.30 6.02
CA ALA A 88 -26.51 -2.10 6.46
C ALA A 88 -26.74 -2.53 7.91
N VAL A 89 -26.13 -3.64 8.35
CA VAL A 89 -26.19 -4.09 9.75
C VAL A 89 -25.45 -3.12 10.68
N CYS A 90 -24.28 -2.60 10.29
CA CYS A 90 -23.53 -1.63 11.06
C CYS A 90 -24.32 -0.32 11.21
N ALA A 91 -25.00 0.14 10.16
CA ALA A 91 -25.90 1.28 10.22
C ALA A 91 -27.06 1.06 11.22
N ASP A 92 -27.73 -0.10 11.16
CA ASP A 92 -28.80 -0.46 12.10
C ASP A 92 -28.28 -0.55 13.55
N LEU A 93 -27.07 -1.08 13.76
CA LEU A 93 -26.45 -1.22 15.07
C LEU A 93 -26.15 0.14 15.71
N ARG A 94 -25.61 1.11 14.94
CA ARG A 94 -25.36 2.48 15.41
C ARG A 94 -26.61 3.20 15.90
N GLU A 95 -27.76 2.93 15.27
CA GLU A 95 -29.04 3.53 15.68
C GLU A 95 -29.72 2.79 16.84
N THR A 96 -29.28 1.57 17.16
CA THR A 96 -29.90 0.73 18.18
C THR A 96 -29.31 1.04 19.57
N PRO A 97 -30.13 1.44 20.57
CA PRO A 97 -29.61 1.68 21.92
C PRO A 97 -29.11 0.39 22.58
N VAL A 98 -27.80 0.16 22.55
CA VAL A 98 -27.17 -0.99 23.19
C VAL A 98 -27.10 -0.77 24.70
N THR A 99 -28.14 -1.24 25.40
CA THR A 99 -28.27 -1.10 26.87
C THR A 99 -28.40 -2.43 27.59
N GLU A 100 -28.58 -3.52 26.86
CA GLU A 100 -28.72 -4.85 27.42
C GLU A 100 -27.36 -5.53 27.53
N THR A 101 -27.10 -6.17 28.67
CA THR A 101 -25.98 -7.10 28.82
C THR A 101 -26.41 -8.48 28.35
N PHE A 102 -25.71 -9.06 27.38
CA PHE A 102 -26.01 -10.39 26.88
C PHE A 102 -24.75 -11.12 26.39
N ALA A 103 -24.83 -12.45 26.33
CA ALA A 103 -23.82 -13.29 25.73
C ALA A 103 -24.50 -14.51 25.09
N PHE A 104 -24.18 -14.78 23.84
CA PHE A 104 -24.67 -15.91 23.06
C PHE A 104 -23.53 -16.52 22.26
N ASN A 105 -23.45 -17.85 22.27
CA ASN A 105 -22.49 -18.60 21.48
C ASN A 105 -23.20 -19.76 20.75
N CYS A 106 -22.90 -19.94 19.47
CA CYS A 106 -23.32 -21.09 18.70
C CYS A 106 -22.20 -21.62 17.80
N SER A 107 -21.90 -22.91 17.93
CA SER A 107 -20.96 -23.61 17.06
C SER A 107 -21.59 -23.97 15.72
N THR A 108 -20.84 -23.76 14.64
CA THR A 108 -21.21 -24.20 13.28
C THR A 108 -20.13 -25.08 12.68
N ARG A 109 -20.40 -25.66 11.50
CA ARG A 109 -19.35 -26.40 10.77
C ARG A 109 -18.23 -25.52 10.21
N TRP A 110 -18.40 -24.19 10.22
CA TRP A 110 -17.46 -23.23 9.63
C TRP A 110 -16.75 -22.36 10.66
N GLY A 111 -17.05 -22.52 11.95
CA GLY A 111 -16.52 -21.70 13.04
C GLY A 111 -17.60 -21.34 14.05
N GLU A 112 -17.20 -20.64 15.10
CA GLU A 112 -18.10 -20.18 16.15
C GLU A 112 -18.78 -18.85 15.81
N VAL A 113 -19.97 -18.68 16.36
CA VAL A 113 -20.71 -17.41 16.35
C VAL A 113 -20.77 -16.89 17.77
N TRP A 114 -20.16 -15.75 18.02
CA TRP A 114 -20.14 -15.06 19.32
C TRP A 114 -20.88 -13.74 19.20
N LEU A 115 -21.91 -13.56 20.04
CA LEU A 115 -22.67 -12.32 20.13
C LEU A 115 -22.67 -11.87 21.59
N SER A 116 -22.28 -10.63 21.85
CA SER A 116 -22.26 -10.08 23.21
C SER A 116 -22.49 -8.58 23.22
N GLY A 117 -22.62 -8.05 24.43
CA GLY A 117 -22.76 -6.63 24.65
C GLY A 117 -22.83 -6.30 26.13
N GLY A 118 -22.37 -5.09 26.45
CA GLY A 118 -22.55 -4.45 27.74
C GLY A 118 -21.55 -4.89 28.81
N THR A 119 -20.45 -5.54 28.43
CA THR A 119 -19.35 -5.99 29.29
C THR A 119 -18.02 -5.85 28.59
N ASP A 120 -16.93 -5.68 29.35
CA ASP A 120 -15.58 -5.78 28.82
C ASP A 120 -15.22 -7.26 28.64
N ASP A 121 -15.28 -7.74 27.41
CA ASP A 121 -15.14 -9.14 27.04
C ASP A 121 -13.73 -9.49 26.53
N ARG A 122 -13.46 -10.80 26.49
CA ARG A 122 -12.18 -11.35 26.04
C ARG A 122 -12.40 -12.52 25.11
N TYR A 123 -12.01 -12.34 23.86
CA TYR A 123 -12.16 -13.34 22.82
C TYR A 123 -10.87 -14.12 22.63
N ALA A 124 -10.98 -15.45 22.69
CA ALA A 124 -9.86 -16.35 22.50
C ALA A 124 -9.49 -16.47 21.01
N ALA A 125 -8.27 -16.93 20.72
CA ALA A 125 -7.84 -17.17 19.35
C ALA A 125 -8.50 -18.41 18.73
N GLU A 126 -8.81 -19.40 19.58
CA GLU A 126 -9.40 -20.68 19.18
C GLU A 126 -10.61 -21.00 20.07
N PRO A 127 -11.64 -21.67 19.53
CA PRO A 127 -11.81 -22.09 18.12
C PRO A 127 -12.01 -20.92 17.13
N HIS A 128 -11.78 -21.15 15.84
CA HIS A 128 -11.99 -20.15 14.76
C HIS A 128 -13.34 -19.42 14.85
N PRO A 129 -13.36 -18.07 14.96
CA PRO A 129 -14.58 -17.27 14.94
C PRO A 129 -15.07 -17.05 13.50
N LEU A 130 -16.25 -17.58 13.18
CA LEU A 130 -16.95 -17.27 11.92
C LEU A 130 -17.56 -15.86 11.99
N LEU A 131 -18.19 -15.53 13.10
CA LEU A 131 -18.83 -14.23 13.35
C LEU A 131 -18.64 -13.84 14.81
N ILE A 132 -18.05 -12.67 15.03
CA ILE A 132 -18.10 -11.94 16.29
C ILE A 132 -18.92 -10.68 16.06
N LEU A 133 -19.89 -10.44 16.93
CA LEU A 133 -20.65 -9.19 16.98
C LEU A 133 -20.73 -8.78 18.44
N ASP A 134 -19.85 -7.87 18.84
CA ASP A 134 -19.97 -7.16 20.10
C ASP A 134 -20.69 -5.84 19.86
N THR A 135 -21.38 -5.36 20.88
CA THR A 135 -22.20 -4.15 20.77
C THR A 135 -21.76 -3.06 21.73
N LYS A 136 -20.90 -3.37 22.71
CA LYS A 136 -20.35 -2.44 23.70
C LYS A 136 -19.37 -3.15 24.64
N GLY A 137 -18.22 -2.54 24.88
CA GLY A 137 -17.28 -2.95 25.94
C GLY A 137 -15.92 -2.34 25.68
N ASN A 138 -14.98 -2.42 26.63
CA ASN A 138 -13.56 -2.18 26.31
C ASN A 138 -12.85 -3.53 26.20
N ASP A 139 -12.93 -4.11 25.02
CA ASP A 139 -12.74 -5.53 24.78
C ASP A 139 -11.30 -5.90 24.45
N THR A 140 -11.04 -7.19 24.42
CA THR A 140 -9.75 -7.72 23.94
C THR A 140 -9.97 -8.91 23.03
N TYR A 141 -9.61 -8.72 21.77
CA TYR A 141 -9.70 -9.72 20.72
C TYR A 141 -8.35 -10.40 20.49
N ARG A 142 -8.30 -11.73 20.49
CA ARG A 142 -7.08 -12.49 20.13
C ARG A 142 -7.12 -13.08 18.73
N ALA A 143 -8.31 -13.18 18.14
CA ALA A 143 -8.58 -13.51 16.75
C ALA A 143 -9.96 -12.95 16.37
N GLY A 144 -10.33 -13.11 15.11
CA GLY A 144 -11.58 -12.63 14.55
C GLY A 144 -11.35 -11.79 13.31
N GLY A 145 -12.37 -11.67 12.48
CA GLY A 145 -12.29 -10.92 11.22
C GLY A 145 -11.25 -11.46 10.24
N ALA A 146 -10.85 -12.74 10.33
CA ALA A 146 -9.84 -13.33 9.46
C ALA A 146 -10.24 -14.74 9.02
N SER A 147 -9.68 -15.26 7.94
CA SER A 147 -9.88 -16.67 7.55
C SER A 147 -9.10 -17.63 8.46
N GLY A 148 -9.73 -18.65 9.02
CA GLY A 148 -9.07 -19.63 9.90
C GLY A 148 -8.41 -20.83 9.18
N GLY A 149 -8.64 -20.99 7.88
CA GLY A 149 -8.13 -22.11 7.11
C GLY A 149 -8.84 -22.32 5.78
N VAL A 150 -8.37 -23.29 4.99
CA VAL A 150 -8.99 -23.64 3.69
C VAL A 150 -10.48 -24.04 3.82
N GLY A 151 -10.84 -24.66 4.94
CA GLY A 151 -12.23 -25.05 5.28
C GLY A 151 -13.00 -24.02 6.11
N GLN A 152 -12.33 -22.97 6.57
CA GLN A 152 -12.87 -21.86 7.34
C GLN A 152 -12.49 -20.53 6.66
N PRO A 153 -12.99 -20.31 5.43
CA PRO A 153 -12.48 -19.23 4.59
C PRO A 153 -13.10 -17.87 4.91
N ILE A 154 -13.96 -17.77 5.93
CA ILE A 154 -14.61 -16.52 6.31
C ILE A 154 -14.47 -16.31 7.82
N GLY A 155 -14.12 -15.10 8.21
CA GLY A 155 -14.30 -14.58 9.55
C GLY A 155 -14.76 -13.13 9.50
N VAL A 156 -15.80 -12.81 10.26
CA VAL A 156 -16.35 -11.45 10.39
C VAL A 156 -16.28 -11.02 11.86
N LEU A 157 -15.80 -9.82 12.12
CA LEU A 157 -15.82 -9.17 13.44
C LEU A 157 -16.50 -7.81 13.26
N ILE A 158 -17.51 -7.55 14.07
CA ILE A 158 -18.16 -6.25 14.20
C ILE A 158 -18.09 -5.86 15.68
N ASP A 159 -17.34 -4.81 16.01
CA ASP A 159 -17.44 -4.10 17.28
C ASP A 159 -18.22 -2.79 17.05
N VAL A 160 -19.04 -2.37 18.00
CA VAL A 160 -19.89 -1.18 17.84
C VAL A 160 -19.38 0.02 18.62
N ALA A 161 -18.72 -0.21 19.77
CA ALA A 161 -18.29 0.85 20.66
C ALA A 161 -17.36 0.30 21.73
N GLY A 162 -16.20 0.92 21.89
CA GLY A 162 -15.27 0.54 22.94
C GLY A 162 -14.05 1.42 23.02
N ASP A 163 -13.07 1.02 23.84
CA ASP A 163 -11.66 1.34 23.58
C ASP A 163 -10.93 -0.01 23.67
N ASP A 164 -10.74 -0.62 22.52
CA ASP A 164 -10.51 -2.04 22.34
C ASP A 164 -9.06 -2.38 22.01
N ARG A 165 -8.79 -3.67 22.14
CA ARG A 165 -7.45 -4.24 21.97
C ARG A 165 -7.50 -5.45 21.09
N TYR A 166 -7.14 -5.26 19.83
CA TYR A 166 -6.96 -6.31 18.85
C TYR A 166 -5.51 -6.82 18.92
N ARG A 167 -5.31 -8.01 19.52
CA ARG A 167 -3.99 -8.58 19.84
C ARG A 167 -3.76 -9.93 19.19
N GLY A 168 -3.18 -9.91 17.99
CA GLY A 168 -2.95 -11.08 17.16
C GLY A 168 -1.55 -11.63 17.41
N THR A 169 -1.45 -12.91 17.77
CA THR A 169 -0.16 -13.60 17.93
C THR A 169 0.13 -14.58 16.79
N GLU A 170 -0.85 -14.82 15.94
CA GLU A 170 -0.80 -15.77 14.84
C GLU A 170 -1.37 -15.11 13.58
N ASP A 171 -0.83 -15.52 12.43
CA ASP A 171 -1.31 -15.11 11.12
C ASP A 171 -2.24 -16.20 10.56
N PRO A 172 -3.33 -15.84 9.84
CA PRO A 172 -3.82 -14.48 9.57
C PRO A 172 -4.70 -13.93 10.71
N ALA A 173 -4.77 -12.59 10.84
CA ALA A 173 -5.57 -11.91 11.86
C ALA A 173 -6.30 -10.67 11.31
N PHE A 174 -7.34 -10.21 12.03
CA PHE A 174 -7.96 -8.87 11.93
C PHE A 174 -8.05 -8.26 10.54
N GLY A 175 -9.08 -8.61 9.79
CA GLY A 175 -9.30 -8.11 8.42
C GLY A 175 -8.48 -8.83 7.37
N THR A 176 -8.04 -10.07 7.60
CA THR A 176 -7.22 -10.82 6.63
C THR A 176 -7.95 -11.98 5.97
N GLY A 177 -8.10 -11.92 4.65
CA GLY A 177 -8.74 -12.97 3.86
C GLY A 177 -7.74 -13.76 3.01
N VAL A 178 -7.59 -15.05 3.31
CA VAL A 178 -6.74 -15.98 2.53
C VAL A 178 -7.60 -16.98 1.79
N LEU A 179 -7.59 -16.92 0.44
CA LEU A 179 -8.51 -17.70 -0.42
C LEU A 179 -9.98 -17.55 0.01
N GLY A 180 -10.34 -16.39 0.54
CA GLY A 180 -11.59 -16.17 1.27
C GLY A 180 -11.69 -14.73 1.76
N TRP A 181 -12.37 -14.52 2.89
CA TRP A 181 -12.69 -13.20 3.44
C TRP A 181 -12.29 -13.09 4.91
N GLY A 182 -11.65 -11.98 5.24
CA GLY A 182 -11.48 -11.52 6.62
C GLY A 182 -11.97 -10.09 6.71
N LEU A 183 -13.03 -9.86 7.49
CA LEU A 183 -13.71 -8.57 7.55
C LEU A 183 -13.80 -8.12 9.01
N LEU A 184 -13.21 -6.98 9.32
CA LEU A 184 -13.28 -6.32 10.62
C LEU A 184 -13.94 -4.96 10.45
N TYR A 185 -14.99 -4.70 11.22
CA TYR A 185 -15.65 -3.41 11.34
C TYR A 185 -15.62 -3.00 12.80
N ASP A 186 -14.84 -1.98 13.11
CA ASP A 186 -14.97 -1.23 14.36
C ASP A 186 -15.79 0.02 14.06
N LEU A 187 -16.76 0.33 14.90
CA LEU A 187 -17.65 1.47 14.68
C LEU A 187 -17.32 2.66 15.60
N GLY A 188 -16.24 2.57 16.37
CA GLY A 188 -15.54 3.70 16.96
C GLY A 188 -15.01 3.41 18.36
N GLY A 189 -14.01 4.17 18.76
CA GLY A 189 -13.28 3.96 20.01
C GLY A 189 -11.92 4.60 19.94
N ASN A 190 -11.07 4.46 20.96
CA ASN A 190 -9.64 4.70 20.78
C ASN A 190 -8.92 3.37 20.92
N ASP A 191 -8.66 2.77 19.78
CA ASP A 191 -8.39 1.36 19.61
C ASP A 191 -6.91 1.08 19.40
N SER A 192 -6.56 -0.18 19.63
CA SER A 192 -5.21 -0.66 19.42
C SER A 192 -5.20 -1.96 18.64
N TYR A 193 -4.68 -1.88 17.43
CA TYR A 193 -4.47 -2.99 16.51
C TYR A 193 -3.01 -3.40 16.53
N ALA A 194 -2.69 -4.47 17.24
CA ALA A 194 -1.32 -4.93 17.42
C ALA A 194 -1.17 -6.41 17.07
N THR A 195 -0.44 -6.70 16.00
CA THR A 195 -0.08 -8.07 15.63
C THR A 195 1.42 -8.28 15.70
N SER A 196 1.85 -9.47 16.12
CA SER A 196 3.27 -9.86 16.08
C SER A 196 3.69 -10.48 14.75
N GLY A 197 2.75 -10.67 13.82
CA GLY A 197 2.95 -11.32 12.53
C GLY A 197 2.92 -10.35 11.35
N PHE A 198 2.72 -10.90 10.15
CA PHE A 198 2.69 -10.17 8.88
C PHE A 198 1.29 -10.06 8.28
N TYR A 199 0.33 -10.89 8.62
CA TYR A 199 -0.90 -10.97 7.82
C TYR A 199 -2.08 -10.47 8.64
N SER A 200 -2.24 -9.14 8.63
CA SER A 200 -3.25 -8.47 9.44
C SER A 200 -3.74 -7.14 8.87
N GLN A 201 -4.74 -6.54 9.51
CA GLN A 201 -5.18 -5.16 9.27
C GLN A 201 -5.54 -4.92 7.80
N GLY A 202 -6.46 -5.73 7.24
CA GLY A 202 -6.95 -5.51 5.88
C GLY A 202 -6.13 -6.17 4.77
N MET A 203 -5.51 -7.35 4.99
CA MET A 203 -4.76 -8.04 3.93
C MET A 203 -5.62 -9.02 3.12
N GLY A 204 -5.61 -8.88 1.79
CA GLY A 204 -6.22 -9.83 0.86
C GLY A 204 -5.19 -10.71 0.14
N MET A 205 -5.12 -11.99 0.47
CA MET A 205 -4.25 -12.98 -0.18
C MET A 205 -5.05 -13.95 -1.05
N ALA A 206 -5.12 -13.66 -2.36
CA ALA A 206 -6.00 -14.34 -3.30
C ALA A 206 -7.45 -14.43 -2.77
N GLY A 207 -7.85 -13.39 -2.06
CA GLY A 207 -9.05 -13.23 -1.25
C GLY A 207 -9.29 -11.76 -0.99
N VAL A 208 -10.16 -11.45 -0.02
CA VAL A 208 -10.51 -10.09 0.37
C VAL A 208 -10.25 -9.89 1.86
N GLY A 209 -9.39 -8.94 2.18
CA GLY A 209 -9.19 -8.44 3.54
C GLY A 209 -9.73 -7.04 3.67
N LEU A 210 -10.48 -6.78 4.74
CA LEU A 210 -11.01 -5.46 5.07
C LEU A 210 -10.89 -5.22 6.57
N LEU A 211 -10.30 -4.09 6.93
CA LEU A 211 -10.46 -3.45 8.23
C LEU A 211 -11.11 -2.09 7.98
N LYS A 212 -12.19 -1.79 8.70
CA LYS A 212 -12.79 -0.47 8.71
C LYS A 212 -12.94 -0.04 10.16
N ASP A 213 -12.22 1.00 10.52
CA ASP A 213 -12.49 1.78 11.72
C ASP A 213 -13.40 2.97 11.34
N ALA A 214 -14.23 3.41 12.27
CA ALA A 214 -15.10 4.55 12.07
C ALA A 214 -14.69 5.77 12.88
N GLY A 215 -13.72 5.62 13.78
CA GLY A 215 -12.87 6.70 14.22
C GLY A 215 -12.57 6.74 15.72
N GLY A 216 -11.75 7.73 16.05
CA GLY A 216 -11.08 7.97 17.33
C GLY A 216 -9.56 7.86 17.15
N ASP A 217 -8.77 8.09 18.20
CA ASP A 217 -7.31 8.16 18.07
C ASP A 217 -6.66 6.77 18.20
N ASP A 218 -6.41 6.13 17.06
CA ASP A 218 -6.09 4.72 16.93
C ASP A 218 -4.60 4.42 16.71
N ARG A 219 -4.24 3.17 16.99
CA ARG A 219 -2.87 2.67 16.83
C ARG A 219 -2.83 1.37 16.09
N TYR A 220 -2.26 1.41 14.88
CA TYR A 220 -2.05 0.27 14.00
C TYR A 220 -0.59 -0.15 14.00
N ARG A 221 -0.31 -1.38 14.41
CA ARG A 221 1.04 -1.94 14.48
C ARG A 221 1.12 -3.37 13.99
N ALA A 222 2.03 -3.63 13.06
CA ALA A 222 2.36 -4.96 12.55
C ALA A 222 3.83 -5.01 12.08
N LEU A 223 4.37 -6.20 11.77
CA LEU A 223 5.71 -6.28 11.17
C LEU A 223 5.71 -5.90 9.70
N GLY A 224 4.75 -6.42 8.94
CA GLY A 224 4.60 -6.15 7.52
C GLY A 224 3.28 -6.71 7.02
N GLY A 225 3.05 -6.78 5.71
CA GLY A 225 1.89 -7.45 5.09
C GLY A 225 0.53 -6.96 5.61
N ALA A 226 0.46 -5.72 6.08
CA ALA A 226 -0.68 -5.21 6.84
C ALA A 226 -1.06 -3.80 6.45
N GLN A 227 -2.20 -3.33 6.94
CA GLN A 227 -2.72 -1.98 6.68
C GLN A 227 -3.08 -1.82 5.19
N GLY A 228 -4.03 -2.64 4.73
CA GLY A 228 -4.60 -2.53 3.39
C GLY A 228 -3.74 -3.11 2.26
N VAL A 229 -3.36 -4.39 2.34
CA VAL A 229 -2.40 -5.00 1.39
C VAL A 229 -3.07 -6.03 0.49
N GLY A 230 -2.88 -5.91 -0.82
CA GLY A 230 -3.40 -6.88 -1.80
C GLY A 230 -2.30 -7.74 -2.41
N TYR A 231 -2.40 -9.06 -2.31
CA TYR A 231 -1.57 -10.02 -3.03
C TYR A 231 -2.43 -11.02 -3.79
N TYR A 232 -2.51 -10.90 -5.12
CA TYR A 232 -3.53 -11.56 -5.96
C TYR A 232 -4.99 -11.32 -5.52
N GLY A 233 -5.21 -10.48 -4.51
CA GLY A 233 -6.48 -10.22 -3.88
C GLY A 233 -6.68 -8.72 -3.64
N ILE A 234 -7.66 -8.40 -2.82
CA ILE A 234 -8.02 -7.03 -2.47
C ILE A 234 -7.80 -6.87 -0.96
N GLY A 235 -6.93 -5.96 -0.57
CA GLY A 235 -6.72 -5.58 0.82
C GLY A 235 -7.09 -4.12 1.03
N VAL A 236 -7.90 -3.85 2.05
CA VAL A 236 -8.41 -2.51 2.37
C VAL A 236 -8.29 -2.27 3.86
N LEU A 237 -7.74 -1.12 4.22
CA LEU A 237 -7.94 -0.50 5.53
C LEU A 237 -8.58 0.87 5.27
N VAL A 238 -9.69 1.14 5.96
CA VAL A 238 -10.33 2.45 6.00
C VAL A 238 -10.33 2.92 7.45
N ASP A 239 -9.73 4.07 7.70
CA ASP A 239 -9.99 4.89 8.87
C ASP A 239 -10.84 6.09 8.44
N VAL A 240 -11.75 6.53 9.30
CA VAL A 240 -12.73 7.55 8.96
C VAL A 240 -12.47 8.87 9.68
N ALA A 241 -11.92 8.84 10.89
CA ALA A 241 -11.67 10.05 11.66
C ALA A 241 -10.78 9.77 12.86
N GLY A 242 -9.85 10.66 13.16
CA GLY A 242 -9.00 10.50 14.34
C GLY A 242 -7.60 10.99 14.08
N SER A 243 -6.75 11.08 15.09
CA SER A 243 -5.32 11.29 14.84
C SER A 243 -4.55 10.01 15.12
N ASP A 244 -4.12 9.36 14.05
CA ASP A 244 -3.77 7.95 14.02
C ASP A 244 -2.28 7.70 13.85
N THR A 245 -1.90 6.47 14.19
CA THR A 245 -0.53 5.99 14.04
C THR A 245 -0.47 4.65 13.34
N TYR A 246 0.29 4.62 12.24
CA TYR A 246 0.49 3.43 11.40
C TYR A 246 1.97 3.02 11.44
N ASP A 247 2.31 1.96 12.17
CA ASP A 247 3.69 1.48 12.36
C ASP A 247 3.89 0.08 11.78
N THR A 248 4.65 0.00 10.69
CA THR A 248 5.04 -1.24 10.01
C THR A 248 6.48 -1.17 9.51
N TYR A 249 7.01 -2.25 8.96
CA TYR A 249 8.35 -2.23 8.34
C TYR A 249 8.31 -2.43 6.84
N VAL A 250 7.50 -3.37 6.35
CA VAL A 250 7.59 -3.87 4.97
C VAL A 250 6.26 -4.33 4.39
N TYR A 251 6.02 -4.08 3.10
CA TYR A 251 4.83 -4.54 2.38
C TYR A 251 3.51 -4.15 3.06
N SER A 252 3.35 -2.88 3.40
CA SER A 252 2.22 -2.40 4.19
C SER A 252 1.70 -1.04 3.73
N GLN A 253 0.66 -0.52 4.38
CA GLN A 253 0.15 0.85 4.16
C GLN A 253 -0.28 1.05 2.70
N GLY A 254 -1.27 0.28 2.26
CA GLY A 254 -1.81 0.37 0.91
C GLY A 254 -0.93 -0.31 -0.14
N CYS A 255 -0.16 -1.35 0.21
CA CYS A 255 0.74 -2.01 -0.75
C CYS A 255 0.00 -2.93 -1.72
N GLY A 256 0.21 -2.72 -3.02
CA GLY A 256 -0.25 -3.59 -4.10
C GLY A 256 0.82 -4.59 -4.52
N MET A 257 0.86 -5.75 -3.87
CA MET A 257 1.74 -6.87 -4.24
C MET A 257 1.26 -7.52 -5.56
N PRO A 258 1.97 -8.53 -6.13
CA PRO A 258 1.69 -8.99 -7.49
C PRO A 258 0.22 -9.30 -7.75
N ARG A 259 -0.33 -8.66 -8.79
CA ARG A 259 -1.75 -8.76 -9.23
C ARG A 259 -2.80 -8.44 -8.16
N GLY A 260 -2.40 -7.82 -7.04
CA GLY A 260 -3.31 -7.41 -5.98
C GLY A 260 -3.65 -5.92 -6.06
N VAL A 261 -4.65 -5.53 -5.26
CA VAL A 261 -5.03 -4.15 -5.02
C VAL A 261 -4.93 -3.91 -3.51
N GLY A 262 -4.05 -3.01 -3.10
CA GLY A 262 -3.94 -2.53 -1.72
C GLY A 262 -4.44 -1.10 -1.60
N LEU A 263 -5.22 -0.82 -0.56
CA LEU A 263 -5.75 0.50 -0.24
C LEU A 263 -5.63 0.76 1.27
N LEU A 264 -4.93 1.83 1.63
CA LEU A 264 -5.08 2.55 2.88
C LEU A 264 -5.86 3.83 2.56
N LEU A 265 -7.01 4.02 3.21
CA LEU A 265 -7.80 5.24 3.11
C LEU A 265 -7.94 5.81 4.51
N ASP A 266 -7.36 6.98 4.73
CA ASP A 266 -7.61 7.81 5.90
C ASP A 266 -8.35 9.08 5.44
N LEU A 267 -9.25 9.61 6.25
CA LEU A 267 -10.17 10.66 5.82
C LEU A 267 -10.04 11.97 6.59
N GLU A 268 -9.70 11.93 7.87
CA GLU A 268 -9.62 13.11 8.72
C GLU A 268 -8.62 12.84 9.84
N GLY A 269 -7.58 13.67 10.00
CA GLY A 269 -6.67 13.43 11.11
C GLY A 269 -5.46 14.33 11.22
N GLU A 270 -4.50 13.90 12.04
CA GLU A 270 -3.12 14.39 12.03
C GLU A 270 -2.26 13.14 12.26
N ASP A 271 -1.87 12.52 11.16
CA ASP A 271 -1.53 11.11 11.13
C ASP A 271 -0.02 10.87 10.99
N ASN A 272 0.38 9.70 11.47
CA ASN A 272 1.78 9.29 11.42
C ASN A 272 1.93 7.95 10.70
N TYR A 273 2.35 8.02 9.44
CA TYR A 273 2.65 6.87 8.59
C TYR A 273 4.12 6.49 8.70
N THR A 274 4.41 5.44 9.45
CA THR A 274 5.76 4.93 9.69
C THR A 274 5.98 3.58 9.02
N ALA A 275 6.83 3.57 7.99
CA ALA A 275 7.53 2.40 7.51
C ALA A 275 8.93 2.39 8.16
N ASN A 276 9.03 1.77 9.33
CA ASN A 276 10.16 1.87 10.24
C ASN A 276 11.50 1.57 9.54
N ASP A 277 12.40 2.54 9.61
CA ASP A 277 13.74 2.49 9.06
C ASP A 277 14.81 2.83 10.12
N THR A 278 14.45 2.67 11.39
CA THR A 278 15.37 2.85 12.53
C THR A 278 15.91 1.52 13.04
N GLU A 279 15.04 0.50 13.10
CA GLU A 279 15.43 -0.88 13.35
C GLU A 279 15.48 -1.63 12.01
N ILE A 280 16.67 -2.10 11.62
CA ILE A 280 16.88 -2.68 10.29
C ILE A 280 16.63 -4.19 10.33
N LEU A 281 15.36 -4.58 10.14
CA LEU A 281 14.91 -5.97 10.10
C LEU A 281 14.90 -6.55 8.67
N PHE A 282 14.66 -5.71 7.67
CA PHE A 282 14.45 -6.09 6.27
C PHE A 282 15.39 -5.30 5.35
N PRO A 283 16.72 -5.46 5.49
CA PRO A 283 17.70 -4.61 4.82
C PRO A 283 17.51 -4.63 3.29
N SER A 284 17.61 -3.45 2.71
CA SER A 284 17.47 -3.24 1.28
C SER A 284 18.69 -3.73 0.50
N ALA A 285 18.45 -4.18 -0.73
CA ALA A 285 19.53 -4.53 -1.65
C ALA A 285 20.25 -3.30 -2.20
N GLN A 286 19.61 -2.14 -2.16
CA GLN A 286 20.18 -0.84 -2.53
C GLN A 286 21.20 -0.40 -1.47
N THR A 287 20.89 -0.63 -0.19
CA THR A 287 21.71 -0.25 0.96
C THR A 287 21.30 -1.11 2.16
N LYS A 288 22.28 -1.68 2.87
CA LYS A 288 22.01 -2.57 4.01
C LYS A 288 21.72 -1.79 5.30
N GLU A 289 21.90 -0.48 5.26
CA GLU A 289 21.70 0.45 6.36
C GLU A 289 20.22 0.85 6.52
N HIS A 290 19.36 0.49 5.56
CA HIS A 290 17.95 0.87 5.50
C HIS A 290 17.06 -0.31 5.10
N ASN A 291 15.81 -0.32 5.55
CA ASN A 291 14.82 -1.34 5.21
C ASN A 291 14.29 -1.16 3.78
N SER A 292 13.98 -2.27 3.11
CA SER A 292 13.24 -2.30 1.85
C SER A 292 11.75 -2.28 2.15
N SER A 293 11.21 -1.10 2.45
CA SER A 293 9.84 -0.88 2.92
C SER A 293 8.78 -1.42 1.96
N MET A 294 8.72 -0.96 0.71
CA MET A 294 7.55 -1.23 -0.16
C MET A 294 6.22 -0.90 0.53
N CYS A 295 6.16 0.28 1.15
CA CYS A 295 5.00 0.77 1.89
C CYS A 295 4.46 2.08 1.31
N GLN A 296 3.32 2.54 1.83
CA GLN A 296 2.74 3.86 1.55
C GLN A 296 2.38 3.99 0.08
N GLY A 297 1.36 3.21 -0.31
CA GLY A 297 0.84 3.19 -1.67
C GLY A 297 1.80 2.58 -2.69
N ALA A 298 2.67 1.66 -2.29
CA ALA A 298 3.63 1.03 -3.21
C ALA A 298 2.99 -0.06 -4.09
N GLY A 299 3.29 -0.08 -5.38
CA GLY A 299 2.94 -1.17 -6.30
C GLY A 299 4.15 -2.05 -6.62
N PHE A 300 4.06 -3.35 -6.34
CA PHE A 300 5.19 -4.26 -6.35
C PHE A 300 4.96 -5.56 -7.13
N GLY A 301 5.81 -5.82 -8.13
CA GLY A 301 5.87 -7.07 -8.89
C GLY A 301 7.11 -7.93 -8.61
N PHE A 302 7.00 -9.24 -8.88
CA PHE A 302 8.15 -10.14 -8.75
C PHE A 302 9.05 -10.09 -9.98
N ARG A 303 10.24 -9.52 -9.79
CA ARG A 303 11.26 -9.43 -10.82
C ARG A 303 12.07 -10.73 -10.92
N ARG A 304 11.48 -11.74 -11.57
CA ARG A 304 12.10 -13.06 -11.79
C ARG A 304 12.56 -13.32 -13.22
N ASP A 305 12.58 -12.28 -14.06
CA ASP A 305 13.06 -12.35 -15.45
C ASP A 305 14.51 -12.85 -15.55
N TYR A 306 15.37 -12.49 -14.60
CA TYR A 306 16.76 -12.94 -14.55
C TYR A 306 16.99 -14.26 -13.79
N LEU A 307 15.95 -14.80 -13.12
CA LEU A 307 16.02 -16.07 -12.41
C LEU A 307 15.52 -17.20 -13.32
N ASP A 308 14.22 -17.23 -13.58
CA ASP A 308 13.56 -18.34 -14.27
C ASP A 308 12.70 -17.90 -15.46
N ALA A 309 12.87 -16.64 -15.88
CA ALA A 309 12.12 -16.00 -16.96
C ALA A 309 10.59 -15.97 -16.72
N ARG A 310 10.15 -15.93 -15.46
CA ARG A 310 8.73 -15.85 -15.07
C ARG A 310 8.44 -14.60 -14.24
N PRO A 311 8.58 -13.40 -14.83
CA PRO A 311 8.16 -12.18 -14.14
C PRO A 311 6.68 -12.24 -13.80
N VAL A 312 6.30 -11.73 -12.62
CA VAL A 312 4.89 -11.52 -12.28
C VAL A 312 4.65 -10.02 -12.16
N PRO A 313 3.70 -9.46 -12.92
CA PRO A 313 3.41 -8.03 -12.85
C PRO A 313 2.92 -7.63 -11.47
N GLY A 314 3.31 -6.43 -11.04
CA GLY A 314 2.89 -5.86 -9.77
C GLY A 314 1.40 -5.58 -9.67
N GLY A 315 0.99 -5.24 -8.45
CA GLY A 315 -0.36 -4.78 -8.15
C GLY A 315 -0.49 -3.26 -8.23
N VAL A 316 -1.65 -2.79 -7.78
CA VAL A 316 -1.94 -1.36 -7.56
C VAL A 316 -1.94 -1.11 -6.06
N GLY A 317 -1.03 -0.26 -5.59
CA GLY A 317 -1.00 0.21 -4.21
C GLY A 317 -1.47 1.66 -4.12
N MET A 318 -2.28 1.95 -3.11
CA MET A 318 -2.88 3.27 -2.88
C MET A 318 -2.83 3.60 -1.38
N LEU A 319 -2.29 4.77 -1.05
CA LEU A 319 -2.54 5.45 0.22
C LEU A 319 -3.23 6.76 -0.12
N LEU A 320 -4.43 6.96 0.41
CA LEU A 320 -5.22 8.16 0.19
C LEU A 320 -5.47 8.78 1.56
N ASP A 321 -5.04 10.02 1.75
CA ASP A 321 -5.27 10.81 2.95
C ASP A 321 -6.25 11.95 2.62
N GLY A 322 -7.11 12.31 3.57
CA GLY A 322 -8.18 13.29 3.38
C GLY A 322 -7.89 14.68 3.90
N ALA A 323 -7.11 14.82 4.99
CA ALA A 323 -6.74 16.09 5.62
C ALA A 323 -5.91 15.83 6.88
N GLY A 324 -4.91 16.66 7.14
CA GLY A 324 -4.17 16.64 8.40
C GLY A 324 -2.86 17.39 8.29
N ASP A 325 -2.12 17.54 9.38
CA ASP A 325 -0.69 17.92 9.31
C ASP A 325 0.13 16.62 9.49
N ASP A 326 0.32 15.90 8.39
CA ASP A 326 0.68 14.49 8.35
C ASP A 326 2.18 14.22 8.22
N ARG A 327 2.58 13.04 8.68
CA ARG A 327 3.98 12.63 8.73
C ARG A 327 4.20 11.29 8.06
N TYR A 328 4.89 11.32 6.93
CA TYR A 328 5.28 10.14 6.17
C TYR A 328 6.76 9.83 6.36
N TYR A 329 7.08 8.69 6.96
CA TYR A 329 8.45 8.23 7.14
C TYR A 329 8.65 6.84 6.54
N GLY A 330 9.68 6.70 5.68
CA GLY A 330 10.08 5.41 5.14
C GLY A 330 11.56 5.34 4.76
N GLY A 331 12.05 4.12 4.59
CA GLY A 331 13.42 3.84 4.17
C GLY A 331 13.57 3.82 2.66
N VAL A 332 13.69 2.61 2.11
CA VAL A 332 13.83 2.37 0.67
C VAL A 332 12.53 1.83 0.09
N PHE A 333 12.09 2.36 -1.04
CA PHE A 333 10.82 2.01 -1.71
C PHE A 333 9.58 2.38 -0.89
N CYS A 334 9.31 3.67 -0.73
CA CYS A 334 8.10 4.14 -0.04
C CYS A 334 7.45 5.33 -0.77
N GLN A 335 6.22 5.68 -0.41
CA GLN A 335 5.54 6.90 -0.85
C GLN A 335 5.30 6.86 -2.37
N ALA A 336 4.28 6.12 -2.80
CA ALA A 336 3.86 5.93 -4.19
C ALA A 336 4.90 5.27 -5.10
N VAL A 337 5.70 4.32 -4.63
CA VAL A 337 6.69 3.66 -5.50
C VAL A 337 6.04 2.62 -6.41
N GLY A 338 6.40 2.64 -7.70
CA GLY A 338 6.10 1.55 -8.63
C GLY A 338 7.33 0.70 -8.92
N TYR A 339 7.21 -0.63 -8.81
CA TYR A 339 8.27 -1.58 -9.11
C TYR A 339 7.75 -2.78 -9.90
N MET A 340 8.40 -3.09 -11.02
CA MET A 340 8.13 -4.29 -11.83
C MET A 340 6.66 -4.41 -12.29
N TYR A 341 6.25 -3.53 -13.20
CA TYR A 341 4.85 -3.38 -13.67
C TYR A 341 3.82 -3.02 -12.58
N GLY A 342 4.24 -2.75 -11.35
CA GLY A 342 3.36 -2.24 -10.30
C GLY A 342 2.95 -0.79 -10.54
N ILE A 343 1.85 -0.39 -9.92
CA ILE A 343 1.36 0.99 -9.89
C ILE A 343 1.33 1.45 -8.43
N GLY A 344 2.09 2.50 -8.11
CA GLY A 344 2.05 3.12 -6.79
C GLY A 344 1.35 4.47 -6.79
N ILE A 345 0.49 4.72 -5.81
CA ILE A 345 -0.35 5.92 -5.71
C ILE A 345 -0.34 6.45 -4.27
N VAL A 346 -0.04 7.73 -4.12
CA VAL A 346 -0.32 8.53 -2.91
C VAL A 346 -1.10 9.77 -3.34
N ASP A 347 -2.12 10.13 -2.58
CA ASP A 347 -2.96 11.31 -2.79
C ASP A 347 -3.27 11.87 -1.41
N ASP A 348 -2.52 12.89 -1.01
CA ASP A 348 -2.78 13.71 0.17
C ASP A 348 -3.55 14.95 -0.27
N ARG A 349 -4.55 15.36 0.50
CA ARG A 349 -5.56 16.33 0.06
C ARG A 349 -5.35 17.72 0.63
N ALA A 350 -4.76 17.86 1.80
CA ALA A 350 -4.52 19.15 2.44
C ALA A 350 -3.72 18.96 3.73
N GLY A 351 -2.75 19.84 3.98
CA GLY A 351 -2.03 19.77 5.24
C GLY A 351 -0.88 20.73 5.39
N ASN A 352 0.01 20.45 6.34
CA ASN A 352 1.39 20.94 6.30
C ASN A 352 2.27 19.73 6.60
N ASP A 353 2.61 19.03 5.54
CA ASP A 353 3.00 17.64 5.60
C ASP A 353 4.51 17.46 5.54
N SER A 354 4.97 16.35 6.09
CA SER A 354 6.38 16.00 6.12
C SER A 354 6.62 14.64 5.51
N TYR A 355 7.18 14.63 4.30
CA TYR A 355 7.60 13.43 3.59
C TYR A 355 9.09 13.20 3.74
N ARG A 356 9.45 12.08 4.39
CA ARG A 356 10.84 11.67 4.57
C ARG A 356 11.09 10.28 4.02
N GLY A 357 12.05 10.20 3.09
CA GLY A 357 12.53 8.96 2.48
C GLY A 357 14.05 8.87 2.42
N VAL A 358 14.57 7.70 2.04
CA VAL A 358 16.02 7.50 1.86
C VAL A 358 16.37 7.34 0.38
N TRP A 359 15.88 6.29 -0.27
CA TRP A 359 16.21 5.96 -1.66
C TRP A 359 14.98 5.33 -2.32
N TYR A 360 14.62 5.75 -3.54
CA TYR A 360 13.38 5.35 -4.20
C TYR A 360 12.19 5.70 -3.31
N ALA A 361 11.92 7.00 -3.18
CA ALA A 361 10.81 7.51 -2.39
C ALA A 361 10.07 8.62 -3.16
N GLN A 362 8.82 8.90 -2.78
CA GLN A 362 8.05 10.07 -3.27
C GLN A 362 7.82 10.01 -4.79
N SER A 363 7.08 9.00 -5.24
CA SER A 363 6.90 8.68 -6.66
C SER A 363 8.24 8.42 -7.36
N ALA A 364 8.90 7.35 -6.92
CA ALA A 364 10.13 6.84 -7.53
C ALA A 364 9.89 5.48 -8.18
N THR A 365 10.03 5.38 -9.50
CA THR A 365 9.54 4.22 -10.24
C THR A 365 10.65 3.45 -10.93
N ALA A 366 10.56 2.12 -10.96
CA ALA A 366 11.51 1.27 -11.67
C ALA A 366 10.88 0.05 -12.35
N HIS A 367 11.49 -0.36 -13.47
CA HIS A 367 11.19 -1.59 -14.19
C HIS A 367 9.76 -1.67 -14.73
N PHE A 368 9.45 -0.83 -15.72
CA PHE A 368 8.16 -0.82 -16.45
C PHE A 368 6.93 -0.50 -15.58
N ALA A 369 7.16 0.08 -14.42
CA ALA A 369 6.12 0.41 -13.46
C ALA A 369 5.59 1.84 -13.67
N VAL A 370 4.55 2.19 -12.91
CA VAL A 370 3.96 3.53 -12.89
C VAL A 370 3.88 4.04 -11.46
N SER A 371 4.08 5.34 -11.26
CA SER A 371 3.71 5.98 -10.00
C SER A 371 3.06 7.35 -10.17
N PHE A 372 2.23 7.70 -9.19
CA PHE A 372 1.58 8.99 -9.06
C PHE A 372 1.58 9.39 -7.58
N LEU A 373 2.17 10.54 -7.25
CA LEU A 373 2.00 11.18 -5.95
C LEU A 373 1.38 12.55 -6.21
N ALA A 374 0.27 12.85 -5.55
CA ALA A 374 -0.32 14.17 -5.48
C ALA A 374 -0.37 14.64 -4.03
N ASP A 375 -0.02 15.90 -3.83
CA ASP A 375 -0.33 16.66 -2.63
C ASP A 375 -1.26 17.82 -3.03
N GLY A 376 -2.34 18.00 -2.28
CA GLY A 376 -3.38 19.01 -2.54
C GLY A 376 -3.05 20.39 -1.97
N GLY A 377 -2.06 20.46 -1.09
CA GLY A 377 -1.34 21.67 -0.75
C GLY A 377 -1.15 21.88 0.74
N GLY A 378 -0.27 22.82 1.07
CA GLY A 378 0.21 22.98 2.42
C GLY A 378 1.39 23.92 2.53
N ASN A 379 2.31 23.67 3.44
CA ASN A 379 3.67 24.22 3.35
C ASN A 379 4.57 23.06 3.70
N ASP A 380 4.85 22.25 2.69
CA ASP A 380 5.23 20.88 2.88
C ASP A 380 6.74 20.71 2.81
N THR A 381 7.21 19.61 3.39
CA THR A 381 8.63 19.32 3.46
C THR A 381 8.93 17.96 2.86
N TYR A 382 9.68 17.97 1.77
CA TYR A 382 10.11 16.79 1.04
C TYR A 382 11.60 16.56 1.27
N THR A 383 11.94 15.52 2.03
CA THR A 383 13.33 15.16 2.33
C THR A 383 13.68 13.77 1.84
N VAL A 384 14.64 13.68 0.92
CA VAL A 384 15.22 12.40 0.47
C VAL A 384 16.73 12.45 0.56
N THR A 385 17.30 11.56 1.38
CA THR A 385 18.72 11.64 1.77
C THR A 385 19.70 10.96 0.80
N ASN A 386 19.21 10.19 -0.18
CA ASN A 386 20.06 9.49 -1.16
C ASN A 386 19.75 9.85 -2.62
N CYS A 387 18.91 9.08 -3.33
CA CYS A 387 18.58 9.38 -4.72
C CYS A 387 17.26 8.74 -5.17
N VAL A 388 16.81 9.14 -6.36
CA VAL A 388 15.60 8.72 -7.07
C VAL A 388 14.35 9.07 -6.26
N SER A 389 13.83 10.28 -6.50
CA SER A 389 12.62 10.78 -5.84
C SER A 389 11.86 11.82 -6.67
N ASN A 390 10.72 12.26 -6.14
CA ASN A 390 9.87 13.36 -6.61
C ASN A 390 9.65 13.30 -8.12
N GLY A 391 8.98 12.23 -8.57
CA GLY A 391 8.62 12.06 -9.97
C GLY A 391 9.78 11.52 -10.84
N SER A 392 10.81 10.93 -10.25
CA SER A 392 11.91 10.33 -11.02
C SER A 392 11.57 8.91 -11.48
N ALA A 393 11.78 8.62 -12.76
CA ALA A 393 11.43 7.33 -13.37
C ALA A 393 12.63 6.61 -13.97
N HIS A 394 12.77 5.31 -13.68
CA HIS A 394 13.86 4.45 -14.14
C HIS A 394 13.35 3.26 -14.96
N ASP A 395 14.13 2.78 -15.93
CA ASP A 395 13.89 1.51 -16.64
C ASP A 395 12.50 1.40 -17.28
N PHE A 396 12.22 2.26 -18.26
CA PHE A 396 10.96 2.27 -19.02
C PHE A 396 9.71 2.51 -18.17
N SER A 397 9.88 3.09 -16.98
CA SER A 397 8.78 3.44 -16.08
C SER A 397 8.27 4.85 -16.33
N VAL A 398 7.10 5.14 -15.78
CA VAL A 398 6.51 6.48 -15.76
C VAL A 398 6.35 6.90 -14.32
N SER A 399 6.80 8.10 -13.98
CA SER A 399 6.61 8.69 -12.67
C SER A 399 6.01 10.08 -12.78
N VAL A 400 4.99 10.35 -11.96
CA VAL A 400 4.35 11.64 -11.84
C VAL A 400 4.35 12.07 -10.38
N PHE A 401 4.79 13.30 -10.14
CA PHE A 401 4.69 13.99 -8.87
C PHE A 401 3.97 15.32 -9.13
N LEU A 402 2.91 15.59 -8.39
CA LEU A 402 2.08 16.78 -8.47
C LEU A 402 1.98 17.39 -7.08
N GLU A 403 2.28 18.68 -6.98
CA GLU A 403 2.02 19.52 -5.82
C GLU A 403 1.13 20.67 -6.32
N GLU A 404 0.09 21.03 -5.57
CA GLU A 404 -0.98 21.93 -5.99
C GLU A 404 -0.96 23.35 -5.37
N ASP A 405 -0.42 23.52 -4.17
CA ASP A 405 -0.37 24.79 -3.43
C ASP A 405 0.61 24.72 -2.27
N GLY A 406 1.45 25.74 -2.07
CA GLY A 406 2.14 25.84 -0.78
C GLY A 406 3.28 26.81 -0.76
N ASN A 407 4.10 26.78 0.29
CA ASN A 407 5.47 27.29 0.17
C ASN A 407 6.39 26.19 0.65
N ASP A 408 6.86 25.42 -0.30
CA ASP A 408 7.37 24.09 -0.03
C ASP A 408 8.88 24.05 0.01
N LEU A 409 9.38 23.05 0.74
CA LEU A 409 10.81 22.81 0.87
C LEU A 409 11.18 21.43 0.36
N TYR A 410 11.95 21.43 -0.72
CA TYR A 410 12.52 20.23 -1.32
C TYR A 410 14.01 20.09 -0.95
N ASP A 411 14.35 19.30 0.09
CA ASP A 411 15.74 18.93 0.44
C ASP A 411 16.09 17.53 -0.05
N LEU A 412 16.59 17.48 -1.29
CA LEU A 412 16.69 16.26 -2.07
C LEU A 412 18.13 16.00 -2.50
N ARG A 413 18.46 14.71 -2.66
CA ARG A 413 19.77 14.25 -3.10
C ARG A 413 19.66 13.42 -4.39
N GLY A 414 20.73 13.44 -5.19
CA GLY A 414 20.86 12.61 -6.38
C GLY A 414 19.81 12.90 -7.46
N SER A 415 19.15 11.83 -7.92
CA SER A 415 18.12 11.83 -8.96
C SER A 415 16.78 12.29 -8.40
N ALA A 416 16.26 13.43 -8.84
CA ALA A 416 15.05 14.02 -8.26
C ALA A 416 14.30 14.92 -9.25
N LEU A 417 13.12 15.39 -8.85
CA LEU A 417 12.39 16.48 -9.51
C LEU A 417 12.18 16.21 -11.01
N GLY A 418 11.48 15.10 -11.30
CA GLY A 418 11.05 14.76 -12.66
C GLY A 418 12.16 14.18 -13.55
N GLN A 419 13.19 13.54 -12.97
CA GLN A 419 14.27 12.98 -13.78
C GLN A 419 13.83 11.75 -14.59
N GLY A 420 14.18 11.70 -15.88
CA GLY A 420 14.05 10.50 -16.72
C GLY A 420 15.34 9.67 -16.76
N LEU A 421 15.37 8.50 -16.13
CA LEU A 421 16.53 7.62 -16.11
C LEU A 421 16.32 6.38 -16.97
N ASN A 422 17.33 6.01 -17.76
CA ASN A 422 17.42 4.72 -18.44
C ASN A 422 16.09 4.34 -19.14
N ASN A 423 15.61 5.23 -20.00
CA ASN A 423 14.35 5.15 -20.77
C ASN A 423 13.07 5.42 -19.98
N GLY A 424 13.16 5.92 -18.74
CA GLY A 424 12.02 6.39 -17.96
C GLY A 424 11.50 7.76 -18.42
N LEU A 425 10.23 8.01 -18.08
CA LEU A 425 9.56 9.30 -18.18
C LEU A 425 9.29 9.83 -16.76
N GLY A 426 10.07 10.82 -16.34
CA GLY A 426 9.83 11.53 -15.08
C GLY A 426 9.10 12.85 -15.33
N LEU A 427 8.07 13.11 -14.53
CA LEU A 427 7.29 14.34 -14.55
C LEU A 427 7.13 14.86 -13.12
N PHE A 428 7.62 16.06 -12.89
CA PHE A 428 7.39 16.83 -11.68
C PHE A 428 6.62 18.09 -12.06
N VAL A 429 5.54 18.36 -11.32
CA VAL A 429 4.67 19.51 -11.51
C VAL A 429 4.40 20.15 -10.16
N GLU A 430 4.86 21.37 -10.02
CA GLU A 430 4.55 22.31 -8.95
C GLU A 430 3.61 23.37 -9.53
N LEU A 431 2.44 23.57 -8.91
CA LEU A 431 1.42 24.44 -9.48
C LEU A 431 1.51 25.87 -8.94
N ARG A 432 1.74 26.05 -7.64
CA ARG A 432 1.63 27.34 -6.97
C ARG A 432 2.45 27.36 -5.68
N GLY A 433 3.29 28.36 -5.51
CA GLY A 433 3.93 28.56 -4.22
C GLY A 433 5.13 29.46 -4.27
N ASP A 434 5.64 29.92 -3.13
CA ASP A 434 7.00 30.48 -3.08
C ASP A 434 7.96 29.39 -2.58
N ASP A 435 8.46 28.56 -3.50
CA ASP A 435 9.10 27.29 -3.18
C ASP A 435 10.61 27.37 -3.04
N THR A 436 11.18 26.43 -2.29
CA THR A 436 12.62 26.33 -2.09
C THR A 436 13.16 24.96 -2.51
N TYR A 437 13.94 24.96 -3.58
CA TYR A 437 14.59 23.77 -4.10
C TYR A 437 16.05 23.66 -3.63
N LYS A 438 16.36 22.56 -2.94
CA LYS A 438 17.72 22.22 -2.47
C LYS A 438 18.17 20.87 -3.06
N CYS A 439 18.36 20.83 -4.38
CA CYS A 439 18.93 19.67 -5.07
C CYS A 439 20.00 20.05 -6.10
N SER A 440 20.99 19.18 -6.35
CA SER A 440 22.02 19.45 -7.35
C SER A 440 21.49 19.31 -8.79
N TYR A 441 21.81 20.26 -9.67
CA TYR A 441 21.34 20.26 -11.07
C TYR A 441 21.72 19.00 -11.89
N ALA A 442 22.88 18.39 -11.62
CA ALA A 442 23.46 17.39 -12.52
C ALA A 442 22.56 16.18 -12.84
N ASN A 443 21.61 15.86 -11.96
CA ASN A 443 20.69 14.73 -12.09
C ASN A 443 19.24 15.05 -11.66
N ALA A 444 18.82 16.32 -11.66
CA ALA A 444 17.48 16.70 -11.22
C ALA A 444 16.86 17.77 -12.13
N TYR A 445 15.66 18.26 -11.81
CA TYR A 445 15.00 19.36 -12.53
C TYR A 445 14.76 19.02 -14.01
N GLY A 446 14.12 17.87 -14.24
CA GLY A 446 13.70 17.42 -15.56
C GLY A 446 14.85 16.97 -16.47
N GLN A 447 16.02 16.63 -15.94
CA GLN A 447 17.09 16.04 -16.76
C GLN A 447 16.74 14.61 -17.21
N ALA A 448 17.30 14.19 -18.34
CA ALA A 448 17.24 12.81 -18.80
C ALA A 448 18.64 12.20 -18.93
N VAL A 449 18.82 11.00 -18.39
CA VAL A 449 20.10 10.26 -18.39
C VAL A 449 19.91 8.82 -18.82
N ASN A 450 20.91 8.26 -19.50
CA ASN A 450 20.96 6.83 -19.78
C ASN A 450 22.39 6.31 -19.57
N PHE A 451 22.55 5.50 -18.53
CA PHE A 451 23.83 4.93 -18.11
C PHE A 451 24.18 3.64 -18.86
N THR A 452 23.22 3.03 -19.56
CA THR A 452 23.39 1.74 -20.26
C THR A 452 22.84 1.76 -21.68
N PRO A 453 23.33 2.67 -22.56
CA PRO A 453 22.78 2.84 -23.89
C PRO A 453 23.23 1.75 -24.86
N ALA A 454 22.59 0.59 -24.78
CA ALA A 454 22.84 -0.55 -25.65
C ALA A 454 21.52 -1.22 -26.10
N GLY A 455 21.51 -1.77 -27.32
CA GLY A 455 20.32 -2.39 -27.90
C GLY A 455 19.13 -1.44 -27.92
N MET A 456 17.95 -1.90 -27.49
CA MET A 456 16.73 -1.08 -27.45
C MET A 456 16.88 0.17 -26.57
N ARG A 457 17.74 0.15 -25.53
CA ARG A 457 17.95 1.31 -24.65
C ARG A 457 18.63 2.49 -25.35
N ALA A 458 19.37 2.24 -26.44
CA ALA A 458 19.99 3.29 -27.24
C ALA A 458 18.99 4.01 -28.17
N GLU A 459 17.84 3.39 -28.43
CA GLU A 459 16.86 3.85 -29.42
C GLU A 459 15.59 4.43 -28.78
N ILE A 460 15.23 3.98 -27.58
CA ILE A 460 14.02 4.44 -26.89
C ILE A 460 14.32 5.74 -26.11
N PRO A 461 13.44 6.75 -26.16
CA PRO A 461 13.65 7.98 -25.40
C PRO A 461 13.73 7.80 -23.89
N SER A 462 14.50 8.67 -23.24
CA SER A 462 14.33 8.99 -21.81
C SER A 462 13.87 10.45 -21.75
N LEU A 463 12.83 10.73 -20.96
CA LEU A 463 12.22 12.05 -20.86
C LEU A 463 12.22 12.49 -19.40
N GLY A 464 12.78 13.67 -19.13
CA GLY A 464 12.62 14.36 -17.86
C GLY A 464 11.88 15.67 -18.07
N VAL A 465 10.95 15.98 -17.17
CA VAL A 465 10.16 17.20 -17.19
C VAL A 465 10.03 17.74 -15.77
N PHE A 466 10.45 18.99 -15.60
CA PHE A 466 10.20 19.79 -14.40
C PHE A 466 9.35 20.99 -14.77
N LEU A 467 8.24 21.18 -14.07
CA LEU A 467 7.36 22.32 -14.25
C LEU A 467 7.09 22.93 -12.88
N ASP A 468 7.41 24.20 -12.75
CA ASP A 468 6.98 25.08 -11.68
C ASP A 468 6.18 26.21 -12.35
N LEU A 469 4.90 26.35 -12.00
CA LEU A 469 3.94 27.09 -12.81
C LEU A 469 3.52 28.44 -12.24
N ASP A 470 3.75 28.71 -10.96
CA ASP A 470 3.51 30.01 -10.36
C ASP A 470 4.27 30.14 -9.05
N GLY A 471 4.94 31.27 -8.83
CA GLY A 471 5.73 31.43 -7.62
C GLY A 471 6.82 32.47 -7.66
N ALA A 472 7.50 32.63 -6.53
CA ALA A 472 8.76 33.36 -6.44
C ALA A 472 9.84 32.47 -5.81
N ASP A 473 10.40 31.60 -6.64
CA ASP A 473 11.08 30.40 -6.15
C ASP A 473 12.59 30.57 -5.96
N THR A 474 13.14 29.76 -5.06
CA THR A 474 14.55 29.77 -4.69
C THR A 474 15.25 28.51 -5.20
N TYR A 475 16.26 28.72 -6.05
CA TYR A 475 17.09 27.66 -6.62
C TYR A 475 18.55 27.70 -6.14
N PRO A 476 19.30 26.58 -6.21
CA PRO A 476 20.71 26.52 -5.80
C PRO A 476 21.67 27.36 -6.66
N GLY A 477 21.24 27.81 -7.84
CA GLY A 477 21.99 28.67 -8.74
C GLY A 477 22.01 28.17 -10.20
N PRO A 478 22.72 28.88 -11.10
CA PRO A 478 22.69 28.61 -12.54
C PRO A 478 23.08 27.17 -12.91
N PRO A 479 22.46 26.58 -13.95
CA PRO A 479 21.59 27.23 -14.93
C PRO A 479 20.11 27.32 -14.51
N LEU A 480 19.78 26.96 -13.26
CA LEU A 480 18.44 27.05 -12.70
C LEU A 480 18.13 28.49 -12.26
N GLY A 481 16.84 28.81 -12.17
CA GLY A 481 16.38 30.07 -11.60
C GLY A 481 14.89 30.28 -11.82
N ASP A 482 14.33 31.19 -11.03
CA ASP A 482 12.93 31.60 -11.12
C ASP A 482 12.65 32.36 -12.44
N ALA A 483 11.43 32.17 -12.95
CA ALA A 483 10.94 32.61 -14.26
C ALA A 483 11.87 32.23 -15.43
N LEU A 484 12.44 31.02 -15.41
CA LEU A 484 13.42 30.56 -16.40
C LEU A 484 12.99 29.27 -17.11
N LEU A 485 13.35 29.17 -18.39
CA LEU A 485 13.34 27.94 -19.15
C LEU A 485 14.78 27.42 -19.27
N TRP A 486 15.01 26.16 -18.90
CA TRP A 486 16.23 25.45 -19.20
C TRP A 486 15.95 24.16 -19.96
N THR A 487 16.85 23.85 -20.87
CA THR A 487 16.81 22.60 -21.64
C THR A 487 18.10 21.85 -21.44
N GLN A 488 18.01 20.52 -21.38
CA GLN A 488 19.20 19.68 -21.33
C GLN A 488 20.16 20.01 -22.49
N PRO A 489 21.45 20.28 -22.20
CA PRO A 489 22.40 20.64 -23.24
C PRO A 489 22.53 19.56 -24.30
N VAL A 490 22.34 19.95 -25.57
CA VAL A 490 22.41 19.07 -26.77
C VAL A 490 23.71 18.27 -26.88
N LYS A 491 24.78 18.67 -26.16
CA LYS A 491 26.09 18.00 -26.18
C LYS A 491 26.14 16.63 -25.49
N THR A 492 25.07 16.17 -24.86
CA THR A 492 25.03 14.87 -24.16
C THR A 492 24.59 13.71 -25.09
N LEU A 493 25.54 13.26 -25.91
CA LEU A 493 25.82 11.90 -26.42
C LEU A 493 24.73 10.96 -27.00
N LEU A 494 23.43 11.21 -26.87
CA LEU A 494 22.39 10.34 -27.44
C LEU A 494 21.17 11.16 -27.87
N PRO A 495 20.72 11.08 -29.15
CA PRO A 495 19.55 11.79 -29.65
C PRO A 495 18.24 11.46 -28.93
N VAL A 496 18.22 10.41 -28.11
CA VAL A 496 17.05 9.89 -27.40
C VAL A 496 16.87 10.47 -25.99
N LEU A 497 17.81 11.30 -25.51
CA LEU A 497 17.66 11.99 -24.23
C LEU A 497 17.00 13.35 -24.43
N ARG A 498 15.93 13.61 -23.68
CA ARG A 498 15.20 14.88 -23.68
C ARG A 498 14.92 15.30 -22.24
N GLY A 499 15.42 16.47 -21.87
CA GLY A 499 15.15 17.05 -20.56
C GLY A 499 14.77 18.51 -20.70
N VAL A 500 13.74 18.94 -19.98
CA VAL A 500 13.27 20.32 -19.92
C VAL A 500 12.88 20.65 -18.49
N GLY A 501 13.20 21.86 -18.06
CA GLY A 501 12.61 22.45 -16.88
C GLY A 501 12.14 23.86 -17.17
N LEU A 502 10.99 24.21 -16.60
CA LEU A 502 10.35 25.50 -16.75
C LEU A 502 9.89 25.95 -15.38
N ASP A 503 10.18 27.22 -15.11
CA ASP A 503 9.58 27.98 -14.02
C ASP A 503 8.84 29.19 -14.63
N THR A 504 7.63 29.49 -14.16
CA THR A 504 6.88 30.68 -14.59
C THR A 504 6.24 31.46 -13.45
N ARG A 505 6.02 32.76 -13.67
CA ARG A 505 5.18 33.59 -12.82
C ARG A 505 3.80 33.84 -13.43
N GLY A 506 2.75 33.58 -12.67
CA GLY A 506 1.35 33.88 -12.98
C GLY A 506 0.65 32.85 -13.87
N GLY A 507 1.02 31.57 -13.78
CA GLY A 507 0.27 30.44 -14.35
C GLY A 507 0.18 30.40 -15.88
N LYS A 508 1.09 31.09 -16.60
CA LYS A 508 1.05 31.16 -18.07
C LYS A 508 2.24 30.45 -18.70
N MET A 509 2.07 29.17 -19.00
CA MET A 509 2.91 28.48 -19.98
C MET A 509 2.86 29.23 -21.33
N ARG A 510 3.95 29.92 -21.70
CA ARG A 510 4.13 30.40 -23.07
C ARG A 510 4.88 29.33 -23.86
N TRP A 511 4.14 28.52 -24.60
CA TRP A 511 4.70 27.70 -25.67
C TRP A 511 4.81 28.58 -26.92
N GLU A 512 6.02 29.04 -27.24
CA GLU A 512 6.34 29.65 -28.56
C GLU A 512 6.98 28.64 -29.50
#